data_AF-A0A090VG70-F1
#
_entry.id   AF-A0A090VG70-F1
#
_cell.length_a   1.000
_cell.length_b   1.000
_cell.length_c   1.000
_cell.angle_alpha   90.00
_cell.angle_beta   90.00
_cell.angle_gamma   90.00
#
_symmetry.space_group_name_H-M   'P 1'
#
loop_
_entity.id
_entity.type
_entity.pdbx_description
1 polymer ?
#
loop_
_entity_poly.entity_id
_entity_poly.type
_entity_poly.pdbx_seq_one_letter_code
_entity_poly.pdbx_strand_id
1 'polypeptide(L)'
;MDSGDAQRKKIKELLKNLHLDSSLLLDKTENHLELVNEFNIDFFTQIKNEYPQLSDSEVIICYYLFVGFKSKEIAVFLNSSTRAVEGKRYRIAKKMDLQKSDFTLVEYLNTSFKSLKKVES
;
A
#
# COMPACT_ATOMS: atom_id res chain seq x y z
N MET A 1 -8.52 0.04 -18.74
CA MET A 1 -8.55 -0.56 -17.38
C MET A 1 -7.59 0.27 -16.55
N ASP A 2 -7.98 0.79 -15.39
CA ASP A 2 -7.04 1.56 -14.54
C ASP A 2 -5.90 0.63 -14.07
N SER A 3 -4.64 1.09 -14.15
CA SER A 3 -3.46 0.29 -13.75
C SER A 3 -3.57 -0.17 -12.29
N GLY A 4 -4.19 0.66 -11.43
CA GLY A 4 -4.53 0.30 -10.05
C GLY A 4 -5.46 -0.91 -9.92
N ASP A 5 -6.47 -1.03 -10.78
CA ASP A 5 -7.42 -2.17 -10.75
C ASP A 5 -6.77 -3.47 -11.22
N ALA A 6 -5.90 -3.40 -12.24
CA ALA A 6 -5.12 -4.54 -12.70
C ALA A 6 -4.18 -5.04 -11.60
N GLN A 7 -3.47 -4.12 -10.95
CA GLN A 7 -2.57 -4.44 -9.84
C GLN A 7 -3.32 -5.00 -8.63
N ARG A 8 -4.49 -4.43 -8.31
CA ARG A 8 -5.36 -4.94 -7.25
C ARG A 8 -5.82 -6.37 -7.53
N LYS A 9 -6.22 -6.67 -8.78
CA LYS A 9 -6.62 -8.02 -9.20
C LYS A 9 -5.46 -9.01 -9.06
N LYS A 10 -4.26 -8.64 -9.53
CA LYS A 10 -3.05 -9.46 -9.42
C LYS A 10 -2.72 -9.79 -7.96
N ILE A 11 -2.72 -8.79 -7.07
CA ILE A 11 -2.46 -8.98 -5.64
C ILE A 11 -3.48 -9.96 -5.03
N LYS A 12 -4.77 -9.83 -5.36
CA LYS A 12 -5.80 -10.75 -4.85
C LYS A 12 -5.62 -12.18 -5.34
N GLU A 13 -5.22 -12.35 -6.60
CA GLU A 13 -5.00 -13.67 -7.20
C GLU A 13 -3.80 -14.38 -6.55
N LEU A 14 -2.69 -13.67 -6.36
CA LEU A 14 -1.51 -14.20 -5.66
C LEU A 14 -1.85 -14.64 -4.23
N LEU A 15 -2.58 -13.81 -3.47
CA LEU A 15 -2.98 -14.14 -2.10
C LEU A 15 -3.93 -15.35 -2.02
N LYS A 16 -4.74 -15.58 -3.05
CA LYS A 16 -5.62 -16.76 -3.13
C LYS A 16 -4.80 -18.04 -3.38
N ASN A 17 -3.81 -17.97 -4.26
CA ASN A 17 -2.98 -19.11 -4.64
C ASN A 17 -2.03 -19.57 -3.51
N LEU A 18 -1.65 -18.65 -2.62
CA LEU A 18 -0.75 -18.90 -1.49
C LEU A 18 -1.42 -19.49 -0.24
N HIS A 19 -2.67 -19.96 -0.32
CA HIS A 19 -3.38 -20.59 0.82
C HIS A 19 -3.36 -19.75 2.12
N LEU A 20 -3.81 -18.49 2.08
CA LEU A 20 -4.16 -17.67 3.26
C LEU A 20 -3.12 -17.56 4.41
N ASP A 21 -1.86 -17.93 4.21
CA ASP A 21 -0.79 -17.65 5.17
C ASP A 21 -0.32 -16.20 5.00
N SER A 22 -1.14 -15.28 5.51
CA SER A 22 -0.94 -13.82 5.57
C SER A 22 0.37 -13.37 6.26
N SER A 23 1.13 -14.30 6.83
CA SER A 23 2.46 -14.06 7.39
C SER A 23 3.55 -13.83 6.33
N LEU A 24 3.33 -14.26 5.08
CA LEU A 24 4.37 -14.25 4.04
C LEU A 24 4.63 -12.87 3.39
N LEU A 25 3.74 -11.89 3.58
CA LEU A 25 3.96 -10.53 3.04
C LEU A 25 4.93 -9.69 3.87
N LEU A 26 5.12 -10.05 5.14
CA LEU A 26 6.04 -9.36 6.06
C LEU A 26 7.33 -10.14 6.28
N ASP A 27 7.30 -11.46 6.04
CA ASP A 27 8.49 -12.28 6.05
C ASP A 27 9.19 -12.16 4.69
N LYS A 28 10.51 -11.91 4.69
CA LYS A 28 11.34 -11.72 3.48
C LYS A 28 11.42 -13.03 2.67
N THR A 29 10.33 -13.44 2.07
CA THR A 29 10.24 -14.65 1.26
C THR A 29 10.06 -14.25 -0.20
N GLU A 30 10.58 -15.10 -1.07
CA GLU A 30 10.80 -14.88 -2.51
C GLU A 30 9.54 -14.43 -3.29
N ASN A 31 8.35 -14.58 -2.71
CA ASN A 31 7.06 -14.13 -3.25
C ASN A 31 6.90 -12.59 -3.30
N HIS A 32 7.65 -11.83 -2.49
CA HIS A 32 7.58 -10.37 -2.52
C HIS A 32 8.11 -9.80 -3.85
N LEU A 33 8.99 -10.55 -4.56
CA LEU A 33 9.50 -10.20 -5.88
C LEU A 33 8.46 -10.33 -6.99
N GLU A 34 7.49 -11.25 -6.88
CA GLU A 34 6.42 -11.42 -7.89
C GLU A 34 5.41 -10.27 -7.88
N LEU A 35 5.32 -9.57 -6.74
CA LEU A 35 4.56 -8.33 -6.60
C LEU A 35 5.29 -7.13 -7.19
N VAL A 36 6.63 -7.13 -7.22
CA VAL A 36 7.46 -6.03 -7.72
C VAL A 36 7.30 -5.88 -9.24
N ASN A 37 6.81 -4.73 -9.66
CA ASN A 37 6.85 -4.22 -11.03
C ASN A 37 7.35 -2.76 -10.99
N GLU A 38 7.59 -2.14 -12.15
CA GLU A 38 8.10 -0.76 -12.22
C GLU A 38 7.20 0.22 -11.45
N PHE A 39 5.88 0.08 -11.57
CA PHE A 39 4.91 0.85 -10.78
C PHE A 39 5.14 0.77 -9.27
N ASN A 40 5.41 -0.42 -8.73
CA ASN A 40 5.72 -0.59 -7.32
C ASN A 40 7.05 0.06 -6.96
N ILE A 41 8.08 -0.14 -7.78
CA ILE A 41 9.43 0.39 -7.55
C ILE A 41 9.37 1.91 -7.45
N ASP A 42 8.68 2.57 -8.38
CA ASP A 42 8.55 4.02 -8.40
C ASP A 42 7.79 4.53 -7.18
N PHE A 43 6.68 3.88 -6.80
CA PHE A 43 5.93 4.25 -5.60
C PHE A 43 6.80 4.14 -4.34
N PHE A 44 7.46 2.99 -4.15
CA PHE A 44 8.29 2.73 -2.97
C PHE A 44 9.49 3.67 -2.90
N THR A 45 10.10 4.00 -4.04
CA THR A 45 11.20 4.95 -4.13
C THR A 45 10.73 6.36 -3.77
N GLN A 46 9.66 6.83 -4.39
CA GLN A 46 9.16 8.19 -4.18
C GLN A 46 8.68 8.40 -2.74
N ILE A 47 7.88 7.48 -2.18
CA ILE A 47 7.36 7.63 -0.82
C ILE A 47 8.46 7.55 0.25
N LYS A 48 9.51 6.75 0.04
CA LYS A 48 10.67 6.70 0.96
C LYS A 48 11.51 7.96 0.89
N ASN A 49 11.60 8.58 -0.29
CA ASN A 49 12.29 9.86 -0.46
C ASN A 49 11.52 11.01 0.19
N GLU A 50 10.21 11.07 0.02
CA GLU A 50 9.35 12.12 0.61
C GLU A 50 9.15 11.93 2.12
N TYR A 51 9.07 10.69 2.59
CA TYR A 51 8.74 10.36 3.97
C TYR A 51 9.68 9.30 4.57
N PRO A 52 10.97 9.60 4.74
CA PRO A 52 11.97 8.66 5.26
C PRO A 52 11.71 8.20 6.71
N GLN A 53 10.85 8.91 7.46
CA GLN A 53 10.41 8.56 8.80
C GLN A 53 9.34 7.45 8.86
N LEU A 54 8.80 7.02 7.73
CA LEU A 54 7.89 5.88 7.67
C LEU A 54 8.69 4.58 7.77
N SER A 55 8.21 3.67 8.60
CA SER A 55 8.69 2.29 8.61
C SER A 55 8.25 1.55 7.36
N ASP A 56 8.94 0.47 7.00
CA ASP A 56 8.58 -0.36 5.85
C ASP A 56 7.12 -0.86 5.94
N SER A 57 6.64 -1.23 7.13
CA SER A 57 5.24 -1.64 7.34
C SER A 57 4.25 -0.50 7.06
N GLU A 58 4.60 0.75 7.38
CA GLU A 58 3.77 1.92 7.09
C GLU A 58 3.74 2.24 5.59
N VAL A 59 4.89 2.11 4.93
CA VAL A 59 5.02 2.27 3.47
C VAL A 59 4.18 1.21 2.73
N ILE A 60 4.21 -0.05 3.17
CA ILE A 60 3.38 -1.13 2.61
C ILE A 60 1.89 -0.80 2.74
N ILE A 61 1.44 -0.25 3.88
CA ILE A 61 0.05 0.16 4.06
C ILE A 61 -0.31 1.31 3.11
N CYS A 62 0.58 2.29 2.93
CA CYS A 62 0.35 3.38 1.98
C CYS A 62 0.19 2.84 0.55
N TYR A 63 1.04 1.90 0.15
CA TYR A 63 0.96 1.26 -1.15
C TYR A 63 -0.39 0.56 -1.36
N TYR A 64 -0.84 -0.27 -0.40
CA TYR A 64 -2.14 -0.94 -0.52
C TYR A 64 -3.32 0.05 -0.58
N LEU A 65 -3.27 1.14 0.20
CA LEU A 65 -4.29 2.18 0.13
C LEU A 65 -4.29 2.89 -1.22
N PHE A 66 -3.11 3.18 -1.77
CA PHE A 66 -2.93 3.81 -3.07
C PHE A 66 -3.45 2.93 -4.21
N VAL A 67 -3.20 1.62 -4.16
CA VAL A 67 -3.76 0.63 -5.10
C VAL A 67 -5.29 0.50 -4.96
N GLY A 68 -5.87 0.92 -3.84
CA GLY A 68 -7.32 0.97 -3.63
C GLY A 68 -7.89 -0.14 -2.74
N PHE A 69 -7.06 -0.77 -1.91
CA PHE A 69 -7.52 -1.71 -0.88
C PHE A 69 -8.12 -0.99 0.32
N LYS A 70 -9.17 -1.57 0.90
CA LYS A 70 -9.80 -1.07 2.13
C LYS A 70 -9.06 -1.57 3.37
N SER A 71 -9.18 -0.87 4.50
CA SER A 71 -8.56 -1.28 5.78
C SER A 71 -8.84 -2.74 6.15
N LYS A 72 -10.05 -3.24 5.88
CA LYS A 72 -10.43 -4.63 6.15
C LYS A 72 -9.64 -5.62 5.30
N GLU A 73 -9.45 -5.32 4.01
CA GLU A 73 -8.66 -6.17 3.10
C GLU A 73 -7.19 -6.16 3.54
N ILE A 74 -6.64 -4.98 3.83
CA ILE A 74 -5.25 -4.82 4.31
C ILE A 74 -5.04 -5.57 5.63
N ALA A 75 -6.02 -5.55 6.53
CA ALA A 75 -5.95 -6.27 7.81
C ALA A 75 -5.81 -7.79 7.60
N VAL A 76 -6.56 -8.35 6.66
CA VAL A 76 -6.44 -9.77 6.27
C VAL A 76 -5.06 -10.05 5.69
N PHE A 77 -4.54 -9.16 4.82
CA PHE A 77 -3.24 -9.36 4.16
C PHE A 77 -2.07 -9.33 5.14
N LEU A 78 -2.19 -8.56 6.22
CA LEU A 78 -1.13 -8.35 7.20
C LEU A 78 -1.33 -9.18 8.49
N ASN A 79 -2.22 -10.17 8.49
CA ASN A 79 -2.61 -10.95 9.67
C ASN A 79 -2.91 -10.09 10.92
N SER A 80 -3.67 -9.01 10.74
CA SER A 80 -3.88 -7.98 11.75
C SER A 80 -5.37 -7.68 11.90
N SER A 81 -5.75 -6.96 12.97
CA SER A 81 -7.12 -6.44 13.09
C SER A 81 -7.33 -5.18 12.25
N THR A 82 -8.57 -4.95 11.81
CA THR A 82 -8.95 -3.71 11.10
C THR A 82 -8.64 -2.48 11.96
N ARG A 83 -8.90 -2.54 13.27
CA ARG A 83 -8.61 -1.46 14.21
C ARG A 83 -7.11 -1.14 14.31
N ALA A 84 -6.26 -2.15 14.29
CA ALA A 84 -4.81 -1.95 14.28
C ALA A 84 -4.33 -1.27 12.99
N VAL A 85 -4.91 -1.62 11.83
CA VAL A 85 -4.64 -0.95 10.55
C VAL A 85 -5.11 0.51 10.57
N GLU A 86 -6.30 0.79 11.08
CA GLU A 86 -6.81 2.16 11.25
C GLU A 86 -5.92 3.00 12.17
N GLY A 87 -5.43 2.41 13.27
CA GLY A 87 -4.44 3.05 14.14
C GLY A 87 -3.11 3.35 13.42
N LYS A 88 -2.63 2.45 12.55
CA LYS A 88 -1.47 2.71 11.68
C LYS A 88 -1.75 3.86 10.71
N ARG A 89 -2.92 3.89 10.06
CA ARG A 89 -3.33 4.98 9.15
C ARG A 89 -3.33 6.33 9.84
N TYR A 90 -3.83 6.41 11.07
CA TYR A 90 -3.77 7.64 11.87
C TYR A 90 -2.32 8.09 12.13
N ARG A 91 -1.44 7.17 12.52
CA ARG A 91 -0.01 7.48 12.73
C ARG A 91 0.68 7.94 11.45
N ILE A 92 0.40 7.30 10.33
CA ILE A 92 0.92 7.69 9.01
C ILE A 92 0.47 9.11 8.68
N ALA A 93 -0.83 9.41 8.79
CA ALA A 93 -1.36 10.75 8.51
C ALA A 93 -0.70 11.82 9.40
N LYS A 94 -0.43 11.51 10.67
CA LYS A 94 0.31 12.40 11.57
C LYS A 94 1.77 12.59 11.14
N LYS A 95 2.48 11.52 10.75
CA LYS A 95 3.87 11.58 10.26
C LYS A 95 4.02 12.36 8.95
N MET A 96 2.96 12.39 8.14
CA MET A 96 2.85 13.15 6.89
C MET A 96 2.26 14.56 7.10
N ASP A 97 2.05 14.99 8.34
CA ASP A 97 1.45 16.28 8.73
C ASP A 97 0.06 16.57 8.10
N LEU A 98 -0.72 15.52 7.79
CA LEU A 98 -2.03 15.66 7.15
C LEU A 98 -3.12 16.12 8.13
N GLN A 99 -2.84 16.24 9.42
CA GLN A 99 -3.83 16.73 10.40
C GLN A 99 -4.21 18.20 10.17
N LYS A 100 -3.42 18.94 9.39
CA LYS A 100 -3.66 20.35 9.05
C LYS A 100 -4.27 20.53 7.66
N SER A 101 -4.53 19.43 6.94
CA SER A 101 -5.11 19.47 5.60
C SER A 101 -6.53 18.93 5.60
N ASP A 102 -7.30 19.29 4.58
CA ASP A 102 -8.64 18.74 4.34
C ASP A 102 -8.60 17.35 3.67
N PHE A 103 -7.40 16.80 3.42
CA PHE A 103 -7.23 15.53 2.74
C PHE A 103 -7.17 14.37 3.73
N THR A 104 -7.96 13.34 3.47
CA THR A 104 -7.71 12.02 4.04
C THR A 104 -6.40 11.44 3.51
N LEU A 105 -5.80 10.50 4.25
CA LEU A 105 -4.59 9.78 3.81
C LEU A 105 -4.76 9.18 2.40
N VAL A 106 -5.93 8.65 2.07
CA VAL A 106 -6.18 8.01 0.77
C VAL A 106 -6.24 9.05 -0.35
N GLU A 107 -6.92 10.17 -0.12
CA GLU A 107 -6.99 11.26 -1.11
C GLU A 107 -5.62 11.89 -1.34
N TYR A 108 -4.86 12.09 -0.27
CA TYR A 108 -3.48 12.57 -0.34
C TYR A 108 -2.63 11.64 -1.22
N LEU A 109 -2.60 10.34 -0.92
CA LEU A 109 -1.83 9.37 -1.70
C LEU A 109 -2.25 9.34 -3.17
N ASN A 110 -3.55 9.39 -3.45
CA ASN A 110 -4.05 9.40 -4.83
C ASN A 110 -3.73 10.70 -5.59
N THR A 111 -3.53 11.81 -4.88
CA THR A 111 -3.22 13.11 -5.48
C THR A 111 -1.72 13.26 -5.70
N SER A 112 -0.91 13.02 -4.67
CA SER A 112 0.55 13.20 -4.71
C SER A 112 1.25 12.18 -5.62
N PHE A 113 0.73 10.94 -5.69
CA PHE A 113 1.34 9.86 -6.47
C PHE A 113 0.55 9.54 -7.75
N LYS A 114 -0.35 10.43 -8.18
CA LYS A 114 -1.27 10.20 -9.32
C LYS A 114 -0.57 9.82 -10.62
N SER A 115 0.61 10.39 -10.88
CA SER A 115 1.41 10.14 -12.09
C SER A 115 1.77 8.67 -12.25
N LEU A 116 1.98 7.96 -11.13
CA LEU A 116 2.39 6.56 -11.13
C LEU A 116 1.30 5.65 -11.70
N LYS A 117 0.01 5.98 -11.53
CA LYS A 117 -1.11 5.16 -12.05
C LYS A 117 -1.26 5.19 -13.58
N LYS A 118 -0.53 6.08 -14.27
CA LYS A 118 -0.73 6.33 -15.71
C LYS A 118 0.23 5.59 -16.63
N VAL A 119 1.13 4.77 -16.10
CA VAL A 119 2.18 4.10 -16.89
C VAL A 119 1.66 2.79 -17.49
N GLU A 120 0.63 2.86 -18.33
CA GLU A 120 0.38 1.88 -19.40
C GLU A 120 -0.27 2.67 -20.55
N SER A 121 0.58 3.19 -21.44
CA SER A 121 0.18 3.65 -22.77
C SER A 121 0.49 2.55 -23.78
#